data_AF-A0A7V2EYX8-F1
#
_entry.id   AF-A0A7V2EYX8-F1
#
_cell.length_a   1.000
_cell.length_b   1.000
_cell.length_c   1.000
_cell.angle_alpha   90.00
_cell.angle_beta   90.00
_cell.angle_gamma   90.00
#
_symmetry.space_group_name_H-M   'P 1'
#
loop_
_entity.id
_entity.type
_entity.pdbx_description
1 polymer ?
#
loop_
_entity_poly.entity_id
_entity_poly.type
_entity_poly.pdbx_seq_one_letter_code
_entity_poly.pdbx_strand_id
1 'polypeptide(L)'
;MTEKFDHLRKSWAEVHAFFWRSRRSVLNIAGLTLLIWLLHLLQIWLLALSLHAQVPVLMSLGLSSLAILAGLVPLTFAGIGTRDAAVIYLFAPFMAAPAAAALGLMLTLRYLLAGLAGLPFLSEYINMLRRNRGGV
;
A
#
# COMPACT_ATOMS: atom_id res chain seq x y z
N MET A 1 23.94 6.63 -21.67
CA MET A 1 22.61 7.02 -21.14
C MET A 1 21.48 6.26 -21.86
N THR A 2 21.59 6.03 -23.17
CA THR A 2 20.68 5.25 -24.04
C THR A 2 20.41 3.80 -23.58
N GLU A 3 21.43 3.08 -23.12
CA GLU A 3 21.30 1.65 -22.79
C GLU A 3 20.34 1.35 -21.62
N LYS A 4 20.33 2.19 -20.58
CA LYS A 4 19.38 2.07 -19.45
C LYS A 4 17.93 2.33 -19.90
N PHE A 5 17.73 3.31 -20.79
CA PHE A 5 16.41 3.62 -21.34
C PHE A 5 15.90 2.49 -22.25
N ASP A 6 16.79 1.89 -23.05
CA ASP A 6 16.42 0.75 -23.89
C ASP A 6 16.06 -0.49 -23.06
N HIS A 7 16.79 -0.75 -21.96
CA HIS A 7 16.45 -1.81 -21.03
C HIS A 7 15.07 -1.57 -20.39
N LEU A 8 14.81 -0.35 -19.90
CA LEU A 8 13.53 0.02 -19.30
C LEU A 8 12.38 -0.11 -20.30
N ARG A 9 12.58 0.32 -21.56
CA ARG A 9 11.59 0.16 -22.63
C ARG A 9 11.30 -1.31 -22.93
N LYS A 10 12.33 -2.16 -22.99
CA LYS A 10 12.16 -3.60 -23.22
C LYS A 10 11.38 -4.26 -22.08
N SER A 11 11.78 -4.06 -20.83
CA SER A 11 11.05 -4.60 -19.67
C SER A 11 9.62 -4.09 -19.59
N TRP A 12 9.38 -2.82 -19.93
CA TRP A 12 8.02 -2.27 -20.02
C TRP A 12 7.17 -2.97 -21.08
N ALA A 13 7.73 -3.18 -22.27
CA ALA A 13 7.04 -3.89 -23.36
C ALA A 13 6.74 -5.35 -22.97
N GLU A 14 7.64 -6.02 -22.26
CA GLU A 14 7.44 -7.39 -21.73
C GLU A 14 6.27 -7.45 -20.75
N VAL A 15 6.20 -6.53 -19.79
CA VAL A 15 5.09 -6.44 -18.82
C VAL A 15 3.76 -6.18 -19.53
N HIS A 16 3.74 -5.26 -20.50
CA HIS A 16 2.54 -4.95 -21.27
C HIS A 16 2.08 -6.15 -22.10
N ALA A 17 3.00 -6.84 -22.78
CA ALA A 17 2.71 -8.06 -23.52
C ALA A 17 2.20 -9.17 -22.61
N PHE A 18 2.75 -9.33 -21.40
CA PHE A 18 2.29 -10.31 -20.41
C PHE A 18 0.87 -9.99 -19.92
N PHE A 19 0.59 -8.72 -19.61
CA PHE A 19 -0.74 -8.28 -19.18
C PHE A 19 -1.79 -8.57 -20.25
N TRP A 20 -1.52 -8.24 -21.51
CA TRP A 20 -2.45 -8.42 -22.62
C TRP A 20 -2.40 -9.80 -23.30
N ARG A 21 -1.56 -10.72 -22.82
CA ARG A 21 -1.37 -12.06 -23.42
C ARG A 21 -2.65 -12.87 -23.52
N SER A 22 -3.56 -12.75 -22.55
CA SER A 22 -4.84 -13.47 -22.55
C SER A 22 -5.88 -12.78 -21.66
N ARG A 23 -7.17 -13.00 -21.97
CA ARG A 23 -8.30 -12.55 -21.12
C ARG A 23 -8.19 -13.07 -19.68
N ARG A 24 -7.69 -14.31 -19.51
CA ARG A 24 -7.46 -14.91 -18.18
C ARG A 24 -6.36 -14.18 -17.40
N SER A 25 -5.28 -13.74 -18.06
CA SER A 25 -4.21 -12.96 -17.44
C SER A 25 -4.76 -11.64 -16.90
N VAL A 26 -5.49 -10.89 -17.73
CA VAL A 26 -6.11 -9.62 -17.33
C VAL A 26 -7.07 -9.80 -16.15
N LEU A 27 -7.96 -10.80 -16.22
CA LEU A 27 -8.92 -11.08 -15.15
C LEU A 27 -8.22 -11.48 -13.84
N ASN A 28 -7.17 -12.29 -13.89
CA ASN A 28 -6.42 -12.69 -12.71
C ASN A 28 -5.70 -11.49 -12.08
N ILE A 29 -5.02 -10.68 -12.89
CA ILE A 29 -4.27 -9.51 -12.39
C ILE A 29 -5.24 -8.50 -11.79
N ALA A 30 -6.27 -8.10 -12.55
CA ALA A 30 -7.27 -7.13 -12.08
C ALA A 30 -8.02 -7.63 -10.84
N GLY A 31 -8.42 -8.92 -10.83
CA GLY A 31 -9.11 -9.55 -9.71
C GLY A 31 -8.25 -9.63 -8.45
N LEU A 32 -6.98 -10.05 -8.57
CA LEU A 32 -6.04 -10.09 -7.45
C LEU A 32 -5.73 -8.69 -6.92
N THR A 33 -5.52 -7.70 -7.81
CA THR A 33 -5.31 -6.31 -7.40
C THR A 33 -6.52 -5.78 -6.64
N LEU A 34 -7.73 -5.96 -7.17
CA LEU A 34 -8.96 -5.52 -6.51
C LEU A 34 -9.15 -6.21 -5.15
N LEU A 35 -8.90 -7.52 -5.08
CA LEU A 35 -8.98 -8.28 -3.85
C LEU A 35 -8.00 -7.78 -2.79
N ILE A 36 -6.74 -7.55 -3.16
CA ILE A 36 -5.71 -7.03 -2.24
C ILE A 36 -6.12 -5.65 -1.71
N TRP A 37 -6.66 -4.78 -2.56
CA TRP A 37 -7.16 -3.47 -2.16
C TRP A 37 -8.37 -3.57 -1.24
N LEU A 38 -9.32 -4.45 -1.52
CA LEU A 38 -10.47 -4.68 -0.65
C LEU A 38 -10.05 -5.22 0.72
N LEU A 39 -9.12 -6.17 0.76
CA LEU A 39 -8.54 -6.68 2.01
C LEU A 39 -7.82 -5.58 2.78
N HIS A 40 -7.11 -4.66 2.09
CA HIS A 40 -6.50 -3.50 2.72
C HIS A 40 -7.53 -2.55 3.35
N LEU A 41 -8.64 -2.26 2.67
CA LEU A 41 -9.69 -1.40 3.21
C LEU A 41 -10.42 -2.09 4.37
N LEU A 42 -10.64 -3.39 4.27
CA LEU A 42 -11.21 -4.20 5.34
C LEU A 42 -10.30 -4.20 6.58
N GLN A 43 -8.99 -4.32 6.39
CA GLN A 43 -8.01 -4.21 7.47
C GLN A 43 -8.14 -2.86 8.20
N ILE A 44 -8.30 -1.75 7.47
CA ILE A 44 -8.46 -0.42 8.08
C ILE A 44 -9.74 -0.35 8.92
N TRP A 45 -10.84 -0.94 8.43
CA TRP A 45 -12.08 -1.03 9.19
C TRP A 45 -11.90 -1.86 10.47
N LEU A 46 -11.21 -3.00 10.42
CA LEU A 46 -10.90 -3.81 11.61
C LEU A 46 -10.05 -3.05 12.63
N LEU A 47 -9.09 -2.24 12.17
CA LEU A 47 -8.31 -1.37 13.05
C LEU A 47 -9.20 -0.28 13.69
N ALA A 48 -10.11 0.33 12.93
CA ALA A 48 -11.09 1.28 13.48
C ALA A 48 -11.97 0.62 14.55
N LEU A 49 -12.45 -0.62 14.30
CA LEU A 49 -13.20 -1.40 15.30
C LEU A 49 -12.36 -1.69 16.56
N SER A 50 -11.07 -1.97 16.43
CA SER A 50 -10.18 -2.20 17.58
C SER A 50 -10.04 -0.98 18.49
N LEU A 51 -10.35 0.21 17.97
CA LEU A 51 -10.40 1.47 18.71
C LEU A 51 -11.83 1.83 19.17
N HIS A 52 -12.73 0.84 19.20
CA HIS A 52 -14.14 0.97 19.57
C HIS A 52 -14.97 1.92 18.68
N ALA A 53 -14.53 2.20 17.45
CA ALA A 53 -15.30 3.02 16.52
C ALA A 53 -16.48 2.22 15.94
N GLN A 54 -17.70 2.79 16.01
CA GLN A 54 -18.90 2.16 15.48
C GLN A 54 -19.20 2.63 14.05
N VAL A 55 -18.24 2.43 13.14
CA VAL A 55 -18.37 2.83 11.73
C VAL A 55 -18.91 1.66 10.88
N PRO A 56 -20.00 1.85 10.11
CA PRO A 56 -20.47 0.85 9.16
C PRO A 56 -19.38 0.53 8.13
N VAL A 57 -19.24 -0.75 7.76
CA VAL A 57 -18.15 -1.23 6.87
C VAL A 57 -18.07 -0.43 5.56
N LEU A 58 -19.20 -0.22 4.87
CA LEU A 58 -19.22 0.49 3.60
C LEU A 58 -18.80 1.96 3.74
N MET A 59 -19.20 2.59 4.85
CA MET A 59 -18.79 3.95 5.19
C MET A 59 -17.29 4.01 5.44
N SER A 60 -16.75 3.07 6.23
CA SER A 60 -15.32 2.96 6.51
C SER A 60 -14.49 2.76 5.25
N LEU A 61 -14.94 1.93 4.31
CA LEU A 61 -14.31 1.73 3.00
C LEU A 61 -14.22 3.05 2.21
N GLY A 62 -15.32 3.81 2.14
CA GLY A 62 -15.36 5.10 1.48
C GLY A 62 -14.45 6.14 2.15
N LEU A 63 -14.57 6.31 3.47
CA LEU A 63 -13.77 7.28 4.24
C LEU A 63 -12.28 6.95 4.19
N SER A 64 -11.91 5.68 4.29
CA SER A 64 -10.51 5.23 4.16
C SER A 64 -9.95 5.52 2.78
N SER A 65 -10.75 5.33 1.72
CA SER A 65 -10.35 5.64 0.35
C SER A 65 -10.09 7.13 0.16
N LEU A 66 -10.97 7.99 0.69
CA LEU A 66 -10.79 9.44 0.68
C LEU A 66 -9.54 9.87 1.48
N ALA A 67 -9.32 9.28 2.64
CA ALA A 67 -8.13 9.56 3.45
C ALA A 67 -6.83 9.15 2.74
N ILE A 68 -6.83 8.00 2.04
CA ILE A 68 -5.68 7.56 1.23
C ILE A 68 -5.42 8.55 0.10
N LEU A 69 -6.46 8.99 -0.62
CA LEU A 69 -6.32 10.01 -1.67
C LEU A 69 -5.73 11.31 -1.14
N ALA A 70 -6.18 11.77 0.03
CA ALA A 70 -5.61 12.94 0.71
C ALA A 70 -4.13 12.73 1.10
N GLY A 71 -3.75 11.51 1.50
CA GLY A 71 -2.37 11.14 1.79
C GLY A 71 -1.45 11.03 0.57
N LEU A 72 -2.00 10.82 -0.62
CA LEU A 72 -1.25 10.80 -1.88
C LEU A 72 -0.89 12.21 -2.37
N VAL A 73 -1.52 13.26 -1.80
CA VAL A 73 -1.11 14.64 -2.08
C VAL A 73 0.33 14.81 -1.57
N PRO A 74 1.29 15.23 -2.42
CA PRO A 74 2.72 15.17 -2.12
C PRO A 74 3.18 16.30 -1.18
N LEU A 75 2.49 16.47 -0.06
CA LEU A 75 2.81 17.44 0.97
C LEU A 75 3.71 16.85 2.05
N THR A 76 3.67 15.52 2.26
CA THR A 76 4.43 14.83 3.31
C THR A 76 4.92 13.45 2.88
N PHE A 77 5.98 12.96 3.54
CA PHE A 77 6.52 11.62 3.29
C PHE A 77 5.49 10.54 3.59
N ALA A 78 5.21 9.68 2.61
CA ALA A 78 4.26 8.57 2.71
C ALA A 78 2.84 8.98 3.17
N GLY A 79 2.49 10.27 3.06
CA GLY A 79 1.22 10.82 3.55
C GLY A 79 1.11 10.91 5.07
N ILE A 80 2.21 10.77 5.82
CA ILE A 80 2.23 10.93 7.29
C ILE A 80 1.82 12.38 7.60
N GLY A 81 0.82 12.57 8.45
CA GLY A 81 0.25 13.89 8.74
C GLY A 81 -0.95 14.25 7.86
N THR A 82 -0.83 14.29 6.52
CA THR A 82 -1.97 14.65 5.64
C THR A 82 -3.06 13.59 5.65
N ARG A 83 -2.69 12.32 5.50
CA ARG A 83 -3.62 11.19 5.64
C ARG A 83 -4.20 11.15 7.05
N ASP A 84 -3.36 11.38 8.06
CA ASP A 84 -3.77 11.23 9.46
C ASP A 84 -4.73 12.36 9.87
N ALA A 85 -4.51 13.58 9.39
CA ALA A 85 -5.45 14.69 9.53
C ALA A 85 -6.77 14.40 8.79
N ALA A 86 -6.70 13.83 7.58
CA ALA A 86 -7.89 13.42 6.84
C ALA A 86 -8.68 12.33 7.60
N VAL A 87 -8.00 11.37 8.23
CA VAL A 87 -8.64 10.36 9.10
C VAL A 87 -9.35 11.04 10.28
N ILE A 88 -8.68 11.95 10.99
CA ILE A 88 -9.28 12.70 12.11
C ILE A 88 -10.53 13.45 11.66
N TYR A 89 -10.47 14.15 10.53
CA TYR A 89 -11.59 14.92 10.01
C TYR A 89 -12.75 14.03 9.54
N LEU A 90 -12.45 13.02 8.71
CA LEU A 90 -13.46 12.17 8.07
C LEU A 90 -14.13 11.19 9.04
N PHE A 91 -13.39 10.69 10.03
CA PHE A 91 -13.91 9.75 11.04
C PHE A 91 -14.45 10.44 12.29
N ALA A 92 -14.43 11.78 12.38
CA ALA A 92 -14.96 12.53 13.51
C ALA A 92 -16.40 12.14 13.93
N PRO A 93 -17.33 11.76 13.02
CA PRO A 93 -18.66 11.30 13.42
C PRO A 93 -18.68 9.94 14.14
N PHE A 94 -17.61 9.16 14.04
CA PHE A 94 -17.56 7.75 14.48
C PHE A 94 -16.60 7.51 15.64
N MET A 95 -15.64 8.41 15.88
CA MET A 95 -14.66 8.27 16.94
C MET A 95 -14.08 9.63 17.35
N ALA A 96 -13.61 9.72 18.60
CA ALA A 96 -12.94 10.91 19.10
C ALA A 96 -11.60 11.14 18.39
N ALA A 97 -11.16 12.40 18.32
CA ALA A 97 -9.92 12.78 17.65
C ALA A 97 -8.67 11.98 18.12
N PRO A 98 -8.48 11.65 19.41
CA PRO A 98 -7.36 10.81 19.84
C PRO A 98 -7.40 9.39 19.26
N ALA A 99 -8.59 8.78 19.16
CA ALA A 99 -8.76 7.46 18.54
C ALA A 99 -8.49 7.53 17.03
N ALA A 100 -8.97 8.57 16.34
CA ALA A 100 -8.69 8.76 14.93
C ALA A 100 -7.20 9.00 14.63
N ALA A 101 -6.50 9.73 15.51
CA ALA A 101 -5.05 9.90 15.44
C ALA A 101 -4.31 8.56 15.64
N ALA A 102 -4.75 7.74 16.59
CA ALA A 102 -4.22 6.39 16.80
C ALA A 102 -4.44 5.50 15.56
N LEU A 103 -5.61 5.59 14.91
CA LEU A 103 -5.88 4.90 13.66
C LEU A 103 -4.86 5.31 12.58
N GLY A 104 -4.65 6.62 12.38
CA GLY A 104 -3.63 7.14 11.46
C GLY A 104 -2.23 6.61 11.74
N LEU A 105 -1.82 6.55 13.02
CA LEU A 105 -0.55 5.95 13.42
C LEU A 105 -0.48 4.45 13.06
N MET A 106 -1.54 3.68 13.31
CA MET A 106 -1.61 2.26 12.93
C MET A 106 -1.47 2.06 11.41
N LEU A 107 -2.01 2.99 10.60
CA LEU A 107 -1.82 2.96 9.14
C LEU A 107 -0.35 3.14 8.73
N THR A 108 0.40 3.98 9.45
CA THR A 108 1.86 4.13 9.24
C THR A 108 2.62 2.90 9.72
N LEU A 109 2.28 2.38 10.90
CA LEU A 109 2.92 1.19 11.47
C LEU A 109 2.77 -0.02 10.55
N ARG A 110 1.68 -0.13 9.78
CA ARG A 110 1.52 -1.17 8.78
C ARG A 110 2.69 -1.21 7.78
N TYR A 111 3.16 -0.07 7.30
CA TYR A 111 4.30 0.00 6.37
C TYR A 111 5.60 -0.37 7.09
N LEU A 112 5.77 0.12 8.32
CA LEU A 112 6.96 -0.17 9.12
C LEU A 112 7.08 -1.66 9.44
N LEU A 113 6.01 -2.28 9.92
CA LEU A 113 5.97 -3.70 10.27
C LEU A 113 6.20 -4.59 9.04
N ALA A 114 5.63 -4.26 7.90
CA ALA A 114 5.90 -4.97 6.64
C ALA A 114 7.38 -4.88 6.23
N GLY A 115 7.98 -3.69 6.39
CA GLY A 115 9.42 -3.50 6.15
C GLY A 115 10.29 -4.30 7.11
N LEU A 116 9.97 -4.30 8.41
CA LEU A 116 10.67 -5.07 9.42
C LEU A 116 10.56 -6.58 9.19
N ALA A 117 9.38 -7.07 8.79
CA ALA A 117 9.16 -8.46 8.43
C ALA A 117 10.03 -8.93 7.24
N GLY A 118 10.46 -8.00 6.38
CA GLY A 118 11.38 -8.28 5.28
C GLY A 118 12.86 -8.37 5.69
N LEU A 119 13.25 -7.86 6.86
CA LEU A 119 14.65 -7.79 7.29
C LEU A 119 15.36 -9.16 7.37
N PRO A 120 14.74 -10.24 7.88
CA PRO A 120 15.40 -11.55 7.93
C PRO A 120 15.88 -12.03 6.54
N PHE A 121 15.12 -11.72 5.50
CA PHE A 121 15.40 -12.11 4.11
C PHE A 121 16.41 -11.19 3.40
N LEU A 122 16.78 -10.06 4.02
CA LEU A 122 17.71 -9.10 3.43
C LEU A 122 19.12 -9.69 3.30
N SER A 123 19.54 -10.51 4.26
CA SER A 123 20.87 -11.15 4.25
C SER A 123 21.04 -12.11 3.06
N GLU A 124 20.01 -12.93 2.79
CA GLU A 124 19.96 -13.83 1.63
C GLU A 124 20.01 -13.06 0.32
N TYR A 125 19.24 -11.98 0.20
CA TYR A 125 19.23 -11.12 -0.98
C TYR A 125 20.60 -10.47 -1.24
N ILE A 126 21.27 -9.94 -0.21
CA ILE A 126 22.61 -9.34 -0.34
C ILE A 126 23.63 -10.40 -0.78
N ASN A 127 23.56 -11.61 -0.24
CA ASN A 127 24.44 -12.71 -0.62
C ASN A 127 24.22 -13.16 -2.07
N MET A 128 22.97 -13.19 -2.54
CA MET A 128 22.64 -13.46 -3.94
C MET A 128 23.26 -12.40 -4.88
N LEU A 129 23.15 -11.12 -4.54
CA LEU A 129 23.75 -10.04 -5.32
C LEU A 129 25.29 -10.11 -5.36
N ARG A 130 25.92 -10.46 -4.24
CA ARG A 130 27.39 -10.64 -4.18
C ARG A 130 27.86 -11.80 -5.05
N ARG A 131 27.13 -12.93 -5.06
CA ARG A 131 27.42 -14.08 -5.94
C ARG A 131 27.29 -13.70 -7.43
N ASN A 132 26.24 -12.98 -7.81
CA ASN A 132 26.07 -12.54 -9.20
C ASN A 132 27.11 -11.49 -9.65
N ARG A 133 27.71 -10.73 -8.71
CA ARG A 133 28.76 -9.76 -9.02
C ARG A 133 30.18 -10.34 -8.95
N GLY A 134 30.41 -11.40 -8.18
CA GLY A 134 31.70 -12.08 -8.07
C GLY A 134 31.92 -13.23 -9.07
N GLY A 135 30.95 -13.46 -9.96
CA GLY A 135 31.02 -14.42 -11.07
C GLY A 135 31.32 -13.78 -12.43
N VAL A 136 31.92 -12.58 -12.43
CA VAL A 136 32.50 -11.92 -13.62
C VAL A 136 34.01 -11.86 -13.44
#